data_AF-A0A7V9BWV5-F1
#
_entry.id   AF-A0A7V9BWV5-F1
#
_cell.length_a   1.000
_cell.length_b   1.000
_cell.length_c   1.000
_cell.angle_alpha   90.00
_cell.angle_beta   90.00
_cell.angle_gamma   90.00
#
_symmetry.space_group_name_H-M   'P 1'
#
loop_
_entity.id
_entity.type
_entity.pdbx_description
1 polymer ?
#
loop_
_entity_poly.entity_id
_entity_poly.type
_entity_poly.pdbx_seq_one_letter_code
_entity_poly.pdbx_strand_id
1 'polypeptide(L)'
;MVVLAACGGPAKPAAGSASPTSVENAVPAPAPPQELKIPTQLAAPLVRPKPFPATVSCVYPPDEPSVKPLSPPPGAGVSARGTVPVSLTTSVGQLDLVLDRALAPCTVNSFVSLAKQGFFNDTSCHRLTTSRSLQVLQCGDPTGTGSGGPGYKFADETYPELRYGRGQVAMANAGPNTNGSQFFMIYGSASGLSPDYTVFGTISPVSLPLLDRVAKDGVGDPAGESDGTPRTKVTITASKVG
;
A
#
# COMPACT_ATOMS: atom_id res chain seq x y z
N MET A 1 70.77 24.54 -72.06
CA MET A 1 70.72 25.60 -71.03
C MET A 1 69.26 25.71 -70.58
N VAL A 2 69.02 25.64 -69.28
CA VAL A 2 67.96 26.41 -68.59
C VAL A 2 66.50 26.20 -69.05
N VAL A 3 65.77 25.46 -68.20
CA VAL A 3 64.49 25.87 -67.56
C VAL A 3 63.17 25.88 -68.35
N LEU A 4 62.12 25.39 -67.65
CA LEU A 4 60.66 25.57 -67.79
C LEU A 4 59.97 25.15 -69.11
N ALA A 5 58.86 24.40 -68.98
CA ALA A 5 57.49 24.94 -69.16
C ALA A 5 56.43 23.82 -69.19
N ALA A 6 55.24 24.16 -68.70
CA ALA A 6 54.06 23.31 -68.55
C ALA A 6 53.36 22.95 -69.87
N CYS A 7 52.61 21.82 -69.87
CA CYS A 7 51.33 21.63 -70.57
C CYS A 7 50.74 20.22 -70.29
N GLY A 8 49.42 20.11 -70.07
CA GLY A 8 48.65 18.87 -70.21
C GLY A 8 47.61 18.58 -69.10
N GLY A 9 46.32 18.87 -69.36
CA GLY A 9 45.18 18.34 -68.57
C GLY A 9 44.74 16.94 -69.05
N PRO A 10 43.48 16.48 -68.87
CA PRO A 10 42.57 16.61 -67.73
C PRO A 10 41.99 15.25 -67.22
N ALA A 11 41.36 15.30 -66.03
CA ALA A 11 40.23 14.47 -65.53
C ALA A 11 40.30 12.93 -65.45
N LYS A 12 40.32 12.40 -64.21
CA LYS A 12 39.17 11.74 -63.49
C LYS A 12 39.69 10.71 -62.46
N PRO A 13 39.26 10.81 -61.20
CA PRO A 13 38.81 9.59 -60.53
C PRO A 13 37.47 9.82 -59.82
N ALA A 14 36.52 8.92 -60.07
CA ALA A 14 35.37 8.72 -59.19
C ALA A 14 35.73 7.58 -58.24
N ALA A 15 35.89 7.91 -56.96
CA ALA A 15 35.84 6.94 -55.88
C ALA A 15 35.06 7.61 -54.74
N GLY A 16 33.85 7.14 -54.52
CA GLY A 16 32.95 7.64 -53.49
C GLY A 16 33.54 7.42 -52.10
N SER A 17 33.65 8.50 -51.33
CA SER A 17 33.79 8.42 -49.88
C SER A 17 32.43 8.07 -49.29
N ALA A 18 32.33 6.90 -48.67
CA ALA A 18 31.21 6.56 -47.80
C ALA A 18 31.39 7.32 -46.48
N SER A 19 30.49 8.27 -46.19
CA SER A 19 30.32 8.86 -44.87
C SER A 19 29.77 7.81 -43.90
N PRO A 20 30.19 7.79 -42.62
CA PRO A 20 29.60 6.90 -41.64
C PRO A 20 28.19 7.39 -41.32
N THR A 21 27.19 6.56 -41.59
CA THR A 21 25.81 6.75 -41.13
C THR A 21 25.77 6.57 -39.61
N SER A 22 25.50 7.66 -38.90
CA SER A 22 25.13 7.64 -37.48
C SER A 22 23.86 6.81 -37.31
N VAL A 23 23.96 5.72 -36.56
CA VAL A 23 22.80 4.94 -36.11
C VAL A 23 22.23 5.66 -34.90
N GLU A 24 21.21 6.49 -35.11
CA GLU A 24 20.46 7.09 -34.02
C GLU A 24 19.59 6.00 -33.39
N ASN A 25 20.03 5.48 -32.24
CA ASN A 25 19.23 4.59 -31.42
C ASN A 25 18.01 5.37 -30.91
N ALA A 26 16.89 5.28 -31.63
CA ALA A 26 15.62 5.80 -31.17
C ALA A 26 15.25 5.12 -29.85
N VAL A 27 15.18 5.91 -28.78
CA VAL A 27 14.64 5.46 -27.50
C VAL A 27 13.18 5.08 -27.74
N PRO A 28 12.74 3.84 -27.45
CA PRO A 28 11.36 3.45 -27.67
C PRO A 28 10.43 4.39 -26.88
N ALA A 29 9.37 4.85 -27.54
CA ALA A 29 8.36 5.69 -26.91
C ALA A 29 7.82 5.00 -25.63
N PRO A 30 7.56 5.76 -24.55
CA PRO A 30 7.02 5.20 -23.32
C PRO A 30 5.72 4.45 -23.63
N ALA A 31 5.61 3.24 -23.09
CA ALA A 31 4.39 2.44 -23.22
C ALA A 31 3.18 3.27 -22.73
N PRO A 32 2.01 3.17 -23.40
CA PRO A 32 0.83 3.88 -22.96
C PRO A 32 0.50 3.52 -21.50
N PRO A 33 0.01 4.49 -20.70
CA PRO A 33 -0.38 4.23 -19.31
C PRO A 33 -1.28 3.01 -19.25
N GLN A 34 -0.89 2.00 -18.49
CA GLN A 34 -1.68 0.78 -18.38
C GLN A 34 -2.96 1.11 -17.60
N GLU A 35 -4.11 0.89 -18.23
CA GLU A 35 -5.41 1.06 -17.60
C GLU A 35 -5.49 0.23 -16.31
N LEU A 36 -5.90 0.87 -15.21
CA LEU A 36 -6.06 0.23 -13.92
C LEU A 36 -7.20 -0.80 -13.97
N LYS A 37 -6.85 -2.09 -13.83
CA LYS A 37 -7.81 -3.19 -13.74
C LYS A 37 -7.99 -3.61 -12.29
N ILE A 38 -9.15 -3.30 -11.72
CA ILE A 38 -9.53 -3.70 -10.35
C ILE A 38 -10.42 -4.95 -10.45
N PRO A 39 -10.06 -6.07 -9.81
CA PRO A 39 -10.92 -7.25 -9.77
C PRO A 39 -12.21 -6.93 -9.00
N THR A 40 -13.35 -7.50 -9.40
CA THR A 40 -14.63 -7.31 -8.70
C THR A 40 -14.86 -8.36 -7.61
N GLN A 41 -14.28 -9.54 -7.76
CA GLN A 41 -14.45 -10.66 -6.84
C GLN A 41 -13.74 -10.41 -5.51
N LEU A 42 -14.44 -10.67 -4.40
CA LEU A 42 -13.86 -10.65 -3.06
C LEU A 42 -12.93 -11.84 -2.86
N ALA A 43 -11.89 -11.64 -2.05
CA ALA A 43 -11.09 -12.75 -1.55
C ALA A 43 -11.98 -13.75 -0.80
N ALA A 44 -11.64 -15.04 -0.88
CA ALA A 44 -12.28 -16.06 -0.06
C ALA A 44 -12.10 -15.72 1.43
N PRO A 45 -13.10 -16.00 2.29
CA PRO A 45 -12.96 -15.85 3.73
C PRO A 45 -11.74 -16.60 4.25
N LEU A 46 -10.94 -15.94 5.08
CA LEU A 46 -9.76 -16.55 5.69
C LEU A 46 -10.15 -17.38 6.90
N VAL A 47 -9.48 -18.52 7.05
CA VAL A 47 -9.54 -19.36 8.25
C VAL A 47 -8.11 -19.72 8.62
N ARG A 48 -7.73 -19.53 9.89
CA ARG A 48 -6.42 -19.95 10.37
C ARG A 48 -6.33 -21.48 10.37
N PRO A 49 -5.22 -22.08 9.87
CA PRO A 49 -5.00 -23.52 10.00
C PRO A 49 -4.98 -23.99 11.45
N LYS A 50 -4.39 -23.16 12.34
CA LYS A 50 -4.38 -23.37 13.78
C LYS A 50 -5.18 -22.27 14.48
N PRO A 51 -6.31 -22.57 15.11
CA PRO A 51 -7.09 -21.58 15.84
C PRO A 51 -6.38 -21.17 17.14
N PHE A 52 -6.59 -19.92 17.56
CA PHE A 52 -6.18 -19.45 18.88
C PHE A 52 -7.04 -20.06 19.99
N PRO A 53 -6.52 -20.16 21.23
CA PRO A 53 -7.36 -20.36 22.42
C PRO A 53 -8.44 -19.27 22.52
N ALA A 54 -9.44 -19.46 23.38
CA ALA A 54 -10.56 -18.50 23.52
C ALA A 54 -10.07 -17.09 23.90
N THR A 55 -9.01 -17.01 24.71
CA THR A 55 -8.33 -15.78 25.10
C THR A 55 -6.83 -15.92 24.92
N VAL A 56 -6.15 -14.81 24.62
CA VAL A 56 -4.69 -14.72 24.46
C VAL A 56 -4.10 -13.64 25.37
N SER A 57 -2.78 -13.70 25.54
CA SER A 57 -2.00 -12.62 26.16
C SER A 57 -1.24 -11.87 25.07
N CYS A 58 -1.53 -10.58 24.92
CA CYS A 58 -0.90 -9.69 23.97
C CYS A 58 0.16 -8.83 24.66
N VAL A 59 1.24 -8.52 23.95
CA VAL A 59 2.32 -7.67 24.46
C VAL A 59 2.51 -6.53 23.47
N TYR A 60 2.60 -5.31 23.99
CA TYR A 60 2.77 -4.08 23.23
C TYR A 60 4.00 -3.32 23.74
N PRO A 61 5.23 -3.79 23.43
CA PRO A 61 6.44 -3.11 23.90
C PRO A 61 6.52 -1.68 23.37
N PRO A 62 7.05 -0.73 24.17
CA PRO A 62 7.27 0.64 23.73
C PRO A 62 8.12 0.72 22.45
N ASP A 63 7.88 1.76 21.67
CA ASP A 63 8.59 2.10 20.44
C ASP A 63 8.71 3.63 20.31
N GLU A 64 9.12 4.14 19.15
CA GLU A 64 9.29 5.58 18.93
C GLU A 64 8.05 6.39 19.35
N PRO A 65 8.22 7.51 20.07
CA PRO A 65 7.11 8.23 20.68
C PRO A 65 5.99 8.57 19.70
N SER A 66 4.74 8.36 20.13
CA SER A 66 3.61 8.78 19.33
C SER A 66 3.45 10.30 19.32
N VAL A 67 3.08 10.86 18.17
CA VAL A 67 2.73 12.28 18.04
C VAL A 67 1.35 12.59 18.62
N LYS A 68 0.53 11.58 18.93
CA LYS A 68 -0.77 11.73 19.61
C LYS A 68 -0.72 11.06 20.98
N PRO A 69 -1.29 11.68 22.02
CA PRO A 69 -1.36 11.05 23.33
C PRO A 69 -2.29 9.83 23.28
N LEU A 70 -1.82 8.68 23.79
CA LEU A 70 -2.60 7.47 23.93
C LEU A 70 -2.03 6.57 25.04
N SER A 71 -2.83 5.63 25.51
CA SER A 71 -2.38 4.52 26.34
C SER A 71 -2.37 3.22 25.55
N PRO A 72 -1.30 2.40 25.62
CA PRO A 72 -1.31 1.05 25.07
C PRO A 72 -2.48 0.24 25.64
N PRO A 73 -3.11 -0.64 24.84
CA PRO A 73 -4.21 -1.46 25.33
C PRO A 73 -3.76 -2.48 26.39
N PRO A 74 -4.67 -2.89 27.29
CA PRO A 74 -4.40 -4.03 28.17
C PRO A 74 -4.20 -5.29 27.34
N GLY A 75 -3.20 -6.08 27.73
CA GLY A 75 -2.79 -7.28 27.00
C GLY A 75 -3.31 -8.60 27.57
N ALA A 76 -3.78 -8.64 28.82
CA ALA A 76 -4.20 -9.88 29.47
C ALA A 76 -5.64 -10.27 29.09
N GLY A 77 -5.87 -11.55 28.78
CA GLY A 77 -7.21 -12.11 28.60
C GLY A 77 -7.94 -11.57 27.36
N VAL A 78 -7.22 -11.17 26.32
CA VAL A 78 -7.80 -10.62 25.10
C VAL A 78 -8.57 -11.72 24.37
N SER A 79 -9.85 -11.49 24.07
CA SER A 79 -10.69 -12.45 23.35
C SER A 79 -10.17 -12.71 21.93
N ALA A 80 -10.12 -13.97 21.53
CA ALA A 80 -9.87 -14.41 20.16
C ALA A 80 -11.14 -14.94 19.47
N ARG A 81 -12.32 -14.44 19.89
CA ARG A 81 -13.63 -14.87 19.39
C ARG A 81 -14.51 -13.68 19.02
N GLY A 82 -15.26 -13.86 17.93
CA GLY A 82 -16.22 -12.89 17.43
C GLY A 82 -15.58 -11.75 16.66
N THR A 83 -16.44 -10.95 16.03
CA THR A 83 -16.05 -9.82 15.20
C THR A 83 -16.29 -8.49 15.90
N VAL A 84 -15.67 -7.43 15.38
CA VAL A 84 -15.88 -6.05 15.84
C VAL A 84 -16.13 -5.16 14.62
N PRO A 85 -17.33 -4.57 14.48
CA PRO A 85 -17.56 -3.57 13.46
C PRO A 85 -16.84 -2.26 13.83
N VAL A 86 -16.17 -1.66 12.85
CA VAL A 86 -15.56 -0.33 12.99
C VAL A 86 -15.94 0.51 11.78
N SER A 87 -16.44 1.72 12.03
CA SER A 87 -16.73 2.71 11.00
C SER A 87 -15.67 3.80 11.03
N LEU A 88 -15.03 4.06 9.89
CA LEU A 88 -14.14 5.18 9.66
C LEU A 88 -14.89 6.22 8.84
N THR A 89 -15.19 7.37 9.43
CA THR A 89 -15.71 8.51 8.68
C THR A 89 -14.54 9.14 7.94
N THR A 90 -14.64 9.27 6.61
CA THR A 90 -13.57 9.85 5.80
C THR A 90 -14.06 10.98 4.89
N SER A 91 -13.13 11.75 4.35
CA SER A 91 -13.39 12.80 3.34
C SER A 91 -14.07 12.30 2.07
N VAL A 92 -14.04 10.99 1.78
CA VAL A 92 -14.66 10.38 0.60
C VAL A 92 -15.92 9.57 0.93
N GLY A 93 -16.34 9.55 2.19
CA GLY A 93 -17.49 8.79 2.68
C GLY A 93 -17.16 7.87 3.85
N GLN A 94 -18.13 7.08 4.29
CA GLN A 94 -17.95 6.14 5.39
C GLN A 94 -17.34 4.82 4.89
N LEU A 95 -16.23 4.41 5.52
CA LEU A 95 -15.60 3.11 5.31
C LEU A 95 -15.91 2.21 6.50
N ASP A 96 -16.67 1.15 6.27
CA ASP A 96 -17.02 0.18 7.30
C ASP A 96 -16.12 -1.05 7.20
N LEU A 97 -15.55 -1.44 8.33
CA LEU A 97 -14.69 -2.59 8.51
C LEU A 97 -15.34 -3.59 9.47
N VAL A 98 -15.08 -4.87 9.26
CA VAL A 98 -15.42 -5.95 10.19
C VAL A 98 -14.13 -6.64 10.60
N LEU A 99 -13.69 -6.38 11.81
CA LEU A 99 -12.46 -6.93 12.38
C LEU A 99 -12.73 -8.31 12.96
N ASP A 100 -11.85 -9.28 12.74
CA ASP A 100 -12.03 -10.66 13.17
C ASP A 100 -10.96 -11.08 14.18
N ARG A 101 -11.38 -11.26 15.44
CA ARG A 101 -10.49 -11.68 16.52
C ARG A 101 -9.98 -13.09 16.36
N ALA A 102 -10.64 -13.95 15.58
CA ALA A 102 -10.15 -15.30 15.30
C ALA A 102 -8.98 -15.28 14.31
N LEU A 103 -8.87 -14.23 13.48
CA LEU A 103 -7.73 -14.02 12.59
C LEU A 103 -6.54 -13.44 13.34
N ALA A 104 -6.72 -12.38 14.13
CA ALA A 104 -5.61 -11.61 14.70
C ALA A 104 -6.02 -10.91 16.00
N PRO A 105 -6.16 -11.64 17.13
CA PRO A 105 -6.71 -11.08 18.37
C PRO A 105 -5.92 -9.88 18.91
N CYS A 106 -4.58 -9.92 18.88
CA CYS A 106 -3.76 -8.84 19.40
C CYS A 106 -3.79 -7.59 18.51
N THR A 107 -3.88 -7.81 17.20
CA THR A 107 -4.05 -6.75 16.20
C THR A 107 -5.41 -6.07 16.34
N VAL A 108 -6.49 -6.85 16.44
CA VAL A 108 -7.84 -6.31 16.64
C VAL A 108 -7.94 -5.54 17.96
N ASN A 109 -7.33 -6.04 19.04
CA ASN A 109 -7.29 -5.35 20.32
C ASN A 109 -6.56 -4.00 20.24
N SER A 110 -5.40 -3.97 19.55
CA SER A 110 -4.66 -2.74 19.27
C SER A 110 -5.49 -1.74 18.48
N PHE A 111 -6.03 -2.16 17.33
CA PHE A 111 -6.80 -1.29 16.44
C PHE A 111 -8.05 -0.71 17.13
N VAL A 112 -8.80 -1.54 17.85
CA VAL A 112 -10.00 -1.10 18.60
C VAL A 112 -9.65 -0.10 19.68
N SER A 113 -8.55 -0.31 20.41
CA SER A 113 -8.10 0.64 21.43
C SER A 113 -7.72 1.99 20.82
N LEU A 114 -6.96 1.98 19.73
CA LEU A 114 -6.58 3.19 19.01
C LEU A 114 -7.80 3.95 18.46
N ALA A 115 -8.75 3.23 17.85
CA ALA A 115 -9.99 3.82 17.35
C ALA A 115 -10.83 4.45 18.48
N LYS A 116 -11.00 3.76 19.62
CA LYS A 116 -11.74 4.30 20.78
C LYS A 116 -11.10 5.54 21.39
N GLN A 117 -9.77 5.66 21.29
CA GLN A 117 -9.01 6.82 21.75
C GLN A 117 -8.96 7.94 20.70
N GLY A 118 -9.60 7.78 19.54
CA GLY A 118 -9.60 8.78 18.47
C GLY A 118 -8.24 8.93 17.78
N PHE A 119 -7.34 7.95 17.89
CA PHE A 119 -5.99 8.01 17.33
C PHE A 119 -6.00 8.24 15.81
N PHE A 120 -6.95 7.61 15.12
CA PHE A 120 -7.13 7.72 13.67
C PHE A 120 -7.87 8.98 13.23
N ASN A 121 -8.40 9.80 14.14
CA ASN A 121 -9.07 11.05 13.77
C ASN A 121 -8.06 12.04 13.19
N ASP A 122 -8.43 12.74 12.13
CA ASP A 122 -7.56 13.64 11.37
C ASP A 122 -6.26 12.97 10.90
N THR A 123 -6.34 11.72 10.43
CA THR A 123 -5.21 11.00 9.83
C THR A 123 -5.42 10.77 8.34
N SER A 124 -4.39 11.01 7.52
CA SER A 124 -4.47 10.79 6.08
C SER A 124 -4.13 9.35 5.71
N CYS A 125 -4.72 8.89 4.62
CA CYS A 125 -4.19 7.76 3.87
C CYS A 125 -3.05 8.28 2.99
N HIS A 126 -1.81 8.02 3.40
CA HIS A 126 -0.62 8.63 2.82
C HIS A 126 -0.11 7.89 1.58
N ARG A 127 -0.61 6.66 1.32
CA ARG A 127 -0.12 5.85 0.21
C ARG A 127 -1.24 5.10 -0.50
N LEU A 128 -1.24 5.18 -1.82
CA LEU A 128 -2.07 4.45 -2.77
C LEU A 128 -1.14 3.75 -3.75
N THR A 129 -1.35 2.44 -3.95
CA THR A 129 -0.70 1.69 -5.02
C THR A 129 -1.75 1.25 -6.04
N THR A 130 -1.46 1.38 -7.33
CA THR A 130 -2.34 1.05 -8.48
C THR A 130 -1.68 0.05 -9.45
N SER A 131 -0.60 -0.61 -9.03
CA SER A 131 0.11 -1.59 -9.87
C SER A 131 -0.72 -2.87 -10.07
N ARG A 132 -0.31 -3.74 -11.01
CA ARG A 132 -1.00 -5.02 -11.25
C ARG A 132 -0.84 -6.02 -10.11
N SER A 133 0.26 -5.95 -9.37
CA SER A 133 0.61 -6.88 -8.29
C SER A 133 0.20 -6.37 -6.91
N LEU A 134 -0.05 -5.07 -6.75
CA LEU A 134 -0.41 -4.46 -5.48
C LEU A 134 -1.38 -3.27 -5.66
N GLN A 135 -2.59 -3.45 -5.15
CA GLN A 135 -3.70 -2.50 -5.23
C GLN A 135 -4.27 -2.27 -3.82
N VAL A 136 -3.65 -1.32 -3.11
CA VAL A 136 -3.96 -1.03 -1.71
C VAL A 136 -4.05 0.46 -1.44
N LEU A 137 -4.85 0.85 -0.45
CA LEU A 137 -4.86 2.18 0.15
C LEU A 137 -4.38 2.04 1.62
N GLN A 138 -3.26 2.69 1.96
CA GLN A 138 -2.61 2.61 3.25
C GLN A 138 -2.84 3.88 4.07
N CYS A 139 -3.19 3.70 5.34
CA CYS A 139 -3.58 4.74 6.29
C CYS A 139 -3.04 4.43 7.70
N GLY A 140 -3.39 5.24 8.69
CA GLY A 140 -3.10 4.95 10.10
C GLY A 140 -1.78 5.50 10.64
N ASP A 141 -1.11 6.36 9.86
CA ASP A 141 0.01 7.18 10.34
C ASP A 141 -0.50 8.60 10.67
N PRO A 142 -0.49 9.02 11.95
CA PRO A 142 -0.90 10.37 12.33
C PRO A 142 -0.03 11.49 11.77
N THR A 143 1.22 11.20 11.39
CA THR A 143 2.13 12.17 10.77
C THR A 143 1.88 12.32 9.27
N GLY A 144 1.25 11.30 8.64
CA GLY A 144 1.07 11.20 7.19
C GLY A 144 2.37 10.97 6.40
N THR A 145 3.49 10.67 7.08
CA THR A 145 4.81 10.50 6.44
C THR A 145 5.11 9.08 5.98
N GLY A 146 4.39 8.10 6.52
CA GLY A 146 4.66 6.67 6.37
C GLY A 146 5.54 6.09 7.47
N SER A 147 6.10 6.90 8.36
CA SER A 147 7.05 6.47 9.40
C SER A 147 6.51 6.60 10.83
N GLY A 148 5.34 7.21 11.02
CA GLY A 148 4.76 7.39 12.35
C GLY A 148 4.01 6.15 12.87
N GLY A 149 3.73 6.17 14.18
CA GLY A 149 3.12 5.05 14.88
C GLY A 149 2.52 5.41 16.26
N PRO A 150 2.05 4.39 17.01
CA PRO A 150 1.31 4.59 18.25
C PRO A 150 2.20 4.60 19.51
N GLY A 151 3.53 4.70 19.40
CA GLY A 151 4.41 4.65 20.58
C GLY A 151 4.68 3.22 21.08
N TYR A 152 4.23 2.21 20.36
CA TYR A 152 4.49 0.80 20.65
C TYR A 152 4.47 -0.02 19.36
N LYS A 153 5.05 -1.22 19.43
CA LYS A 153 4.96 -2.23 18.38
C LYS A 153 4.44 -3.55 18.92
N PHE A 154 4.06 -4.49 18.05
CA PHE A 154 3.66 -5.83 18.47
C PHE A 154 3.88 -6.89 17.39
N ALA A 155 3.83 -8.15 17.82
CA ALA A 155 4.12 -9.33 17.00
C ALA A 155 3.15 -9.50 15.84
N ASP A 156 3.63 -10.14 14.77
CA ASP A 156 2.80 -10.57 13.65
C ASP A 156 1.89 -11.73 14.06
N GLU A 157 0.69 -11.79 13.49
CA GLU A 157 -0.25 -12.90 13.64
C GLU A 157 -0.47 -13.56 12.27
N THR A 158 0.60 -13.90 11.56
CA THR A 158 0.57 -14.50 10.20
C THR A 158 0.63 -16.03 10.21
N TYR A 159 0.54 -16.64 9.03
CA TYR A 159 0.72 -18.08 8.79
C TYR A 159 1.10 -18.33 7.31
N PRO A 160 1.84 -19.41 6.97
CA PRO A 160 2.44 -19.60 5.63
C PRO A 160 1.44 -19.63 4.46
N GLU A 161 0.23 -20.12 4.71
CA GLU A 161 -0.85 -20.25 3.73
C GLU A 161 -1.63 -18.95 3.53
N LEU A 162 -1.30 -17.89 4.27
CA LEU A 162 -2.00 -16.60 4.17
C LEU A 162 -1.87 -16.05 2.74
N ARG A 163 -3.00 -15.65 2.17
CA ARG A 163 -3.09 -15.04 0.85
C ARG A 163 -3.94 -13.79 0.94
N TYR A 164 -3.57 -12.82 0.11
CA TYR A 164 -4.16 -11.50 0.11
C TYR A 164 -5.08 -11.29 -1.07
N GLY A 165 -6.15 -10.54 -0.86
CA GLY A 165 -7.01 -10.13 -1.96
C GLY A 165 -8.06 -9.10 -1.55
N ARG A 166 -8.82 -8.66 -2.56
CA ARG A 166 -9.82 -7.62 -2.44
C ARG A 166 -10.78 -7.86 -1.27
N GLY A 167 -11.01 -6.80 -0.51
CA GLY A 167 -11.93 -6.81 0.63
C GLY A 167 -11.27 -7.14 1.96
N GLN A 168 -9.96 -7.37 2.01
CA GLN A 168 -9.25 -7.62 3.27
C GLN A 168 -8.61 -6.33 3.81
N VAL A 169 -8.41 -6.27 5.13
CA VAL A 169 -7.58 -5.25 5.80
C VAL A 169 -6.43 -5.92 6.53
N ALA A 170 -5.22 -5.38 6.35
CA ALA A 170 -4.00 -5.94 6.92
C ALA A 170 -3.11 -4.84 7.51
N MET A 171 -2.24 -5.23 8.44
CA MET A 171 -1.26 -4.33 9.05
C MET A 171 -0.11 -4.04 8.08
N ALA A 172 0.30 -2.78 8.00
CA ALA A 172 1.61 -2.43 7.47
C ALA A 172 2.67 -2.62 8.58
N ASN A 173 3.89 -2.98 8.19
CA ASN A 173 5.02 -3.15 9.10
C ASN A 173 6.34 -2.76 8.42
N ALA A 174 7.39 -2.59 9.23
CA ALA A 174 8.77 -2.32 8.79
C ALA A 174 9.64 -3.58 8.89
N GLY A 175 9.04 -4.76 8.72
CA GLY A 175 9.65 -6.06 8.94
C GLY A 175 9.00 -6.85 10.08
N PRO A 176 9.49 -8.07 10.37
CA PRO A 176 8.83 -8.97 11.30
C PRO A 176 8.62 -8.36 12.70
N ASN A 177 7.41 -8.52 13.24
CA ASN A 177 7.00 -8.11 14.59
C ASN A 177 7.11 -6.60 14.85
N THR A 178 6.84 -5.80 13.82
CA THR A 178 6.86 -4.33 13.90
C THR A 178 5.49 -3.71 13.60
N ASN A 179 4.40 -4.45 13.86
CA ASN A 179 3.06 -3.88 13.70
C ASN A 179 2.89 -2.70 14.66
N GLY A 180 2.43 -1.57 14.13
CA GLY A 180 2.11 -0.37 14.88
C GLY A 180 0.64 0.01 14.69
N SER A 181 0.40 1.16 14.09
CA SER A 181 -0.95 1.67 13.82
C SER A 181 -1.32 1.70 12.33
N GLN A 182 -0.33 1.57 11.45
CA GLN A 182 -0.55 1.66 10.02
C GLN A 182 -1.19 0.37 9.49
N PHE A 183 -2.17 0.54 8.62
CA PHE A 183 -2.90 -0.55 8.00
C PHE A 183 -3.16 -0.22 6.53
N PHE A 184 -3.39 -1.24 5.73
CA PHE A 184 -3.79 -1.08 4.35
C PHE A 184 -5.05 -1.87 4.02
N MET A 185 -5.90 -1.23 3.23
CA MET A 185 -7.13 -1.79 2.69
C MET A 185 -6.85 -2.30 1.30
N ILE A 186 -7.05 -3.60 1.09
CA ILE A 186 -6.83 -4.24 -0.19
C ILE A 186 -8.08 -4.08 -1.02
N TYR A 187 -8.06 -3.11 -1.94
CA TYR A 187 -9.16 -2.89 -2.85
C TYR A 187 -9.02 -3.74 -4.12
N GLY A 188 -7.89 -4.38 -4.39
CA GLY A 188 -7.76 -5.15 -5.63
C GLY A 188 -6.80 -6.33 -5.55
N SER A 189 -5.96 -6.47 -6.58
CA SER A 189 -4.89 -7.47 -6.63
C SER A 189 -3.83 -7.21 -5.55
N ALA A 190 -3.41 -8.26 -4.87
CA ALA A 190 -2.30 -8.24 -3.92
C ALA A 190 -1.37 -9.45 -4.10
N SER A 191 -1.24 -9.91 -5.35
CA SER A 191 -0.43 -11.09 -5.71
C SER A 191 1.08 -10.91 -5.45
N GLY A 192 1.54 -9.68 -5.28
CA GLY A 192 2.93 -9.35 -4.97
C GLY A 192 3.29 -9.47 -3.49
N LEU A 193 2.33 -9.71 -2.59
CA LEU A 193 2.59 -9.78 -1.15
C LEU A 193 2.97 -11.20 -0.70
N SER A 194 4.06 -11.29 0.06
CA SER A 194 4.42 -12.45 0.88
C SER A 194 3.54 -12.51 2.14
N PRO A 195 3.37 -13.70 2.77
CA PRO A 195 2.51 -13.91 3.95
C PRO A 195 3.03 -13.26 5.25
N ASP A 196 3.61 -12.06 5.17
CA ASP A 196 4.31 -11.36 6.25
C ASP A 196 3.48 -10.22 6.87
N TYR A 197 2.23 -10.02 6.43
CA TYR A 197 1.35 -8.94 6.89
C TYR A 197 0.10 -9.50 7.54
N THR A 198 -0.13 -9.12 8.78
CA THR A 198 -1.27 -9.64 9.57
C THR A 198 -2.60 -9.16 8.99
N VAL A 199 -3.40 -10.07 8.43
CA VAL A 199 -4.80 -9.80 8.06
C VAL A 199 -5.67 -9.91 9.31
N PHE A 200 -6.43 -8.86 9.61
CA PHE A 200 -7.18 -8.75 10.87
C PHE A 200 -8.66 -8.42 10.67
N GLY A 201 -9.14 -8.41 9.43
CA GLY A 201 -10.55 -8.16 9.14
C GLY A 201 -10.84 -8.03 7.66
N THR A 202 -12.04 -7.52 7.38
CA THR A 202 -12.54 -7.27 6.04
C THR A 202 -13.16 -5.88 5.91
N ILE A 203 -13.23 -5.39 4.68
CA ILE A 203 -13.91 -4.18 4.27
C ILE A 203 -15.34 -4.57 3.90
N SER A 204 -16.32 -3.83 4.41
CA SER A 204 -17.71 -4.03 4.04
C SER A 204 -17.90 -3.85 2.53
N PRO A 205 -18.65 -4.73 1.83
CA PRO A 205 -18.86 -4.60 0.39
C PRO A 205 -19.41 -3.24 -0.05
N VAL A 206 -20.21 -2.57 0.80
CA VAL A 206 -20.76 -1.24 0.52
C VAL A 206 -19.69 -0.13 0.49
N SER A 207 -18.54 -0.34 1.13
CA SER A 207 -17.44 0.62 1.18
C SER A 207 -16.43 0.45 0.05
N LEU A 208 -16.37 -0.71 -0.60
CA LEU A 208 -15.42 -0.97 -1.69
C LEU A 208 -15.54 -0.01 -2.89
N PRO A 209 -16.75 0.40 -3.34
CA PRO A 209 -16.88 1.38 -4.42
C PRO A 209 -16.23 2.74 -4.13
N LEU A 210 -16.08 3.12 -2.85
CA LEU A 210 -15.36 4.33 -2.47
C LEU A 210 -13.86 4.19 -2.73
N LEU A 211 -13.28 3.03 -2.37
CA LEU A 211 -11.88 2.73 -2.65
C LEU A 211 -11.61 2.62 -4.15
N ASP A 212 -12.53 2.02 -4.91
CA ASP A 212 -12.43 1.93 -6.37
C ASP A 212 -12.38 3.32 -7.02
N ARG A 213 -13.15 4.27 -6.51
CA ARG A 213 -13.15 5.66 -6.99
C ARG A 213 -11.79 6.33 -6.72
N VAL A 214 -11.32 6.27 -5.48
CA VAL A 214 -10.01 6.83 -5.09
C VAL A 214 -8.89 6.24 -5.94
N ALA A 215 -8.91 4.92 -6.18
CA ALA A 215 -7.92 4.25 -7.00
C ALA A 215 -7.97 4.67 -8.47
N LYS A 216 -9.17 4.86 -9.05
CA LYS A 216 -9.36 5.33 -10.43
C LYS A 216 -8.93 6.78 -10.64
N ASP A 217 -9.05 7.62 -9.61
CA ASP A 217 -8.50 8.98 -9.63
C ASP A 217 -6.96 8.98 -9.66
N GLY A 218 -6.36 7.89 -9.18
CA GLY A 218 -4.94 7.57 -9.32
C GLY A 218 -4.03 8.22 -8.28
N VAL A 219 -2.73 8.04 -8.49
CA VAL A 219 -1.67 8.65 -7.67
C VAL A 219 -1.52 10.12 -8.03
N GLY A 220 -1.44 10.97 -7.01
CA GLY A 220 -1.27 12.41 -7.09
C GLY A 220 0.19 12.83 -7.12
N ASP A 221 1.00 12.25 -6.23
CA ASP A 221 2.43 12.56 -6.07
C ASP A 221 3.23 11.30 -5.68
N PRO A 222 4.25 10.89 -6.47
CA PRO A 222 4.60 11.44 -7.80
C PRO A 222 3.50 11.20 -8.84
N ALA A 223 3.23 12.22 -9.66
CA ALA A 223 2.17 12.15 -10.67
C ALA A 223 2.51 11.15 -11.79
N GLY A 224 1.54 10.33 -12.17
CA GLY A 224 1.70 9.33 -13.24
C GLY A 224 2.34 8.01 -12.80
N GLU A 225 2.76 7.92 -11.54
CA GLU A 225 3.30 6.69 -10.97
C GLU A 225 2.20 5.75 -10.46
N SER A 226 2.59 4.50 -10.24
CA SER A 226 1.70 3.46 -9.69
C SER A 226 1.77 3.34 -8.16
N ASP A 227 2.60 4.13 -7.50
CA ASP A 227 2.76 4.16 -6.05
C ASP A 227 3.07 5.59 -5.58
N GLY A 228 2.35 6.07 -4.57
CA GLY A 228 2.53 7.41 -4.03
C GLY A 228 1.30 7.88 -3.26
N THR A 229 1.20 9.19 -3.04
CA THR A 229 0.04 9.76 -2.34
C THR A 229 -1.22 9.71 -3.23
N PRO A 230 -2.41 9.48 -2.66
CA PRO A 230 -3.65 9.50 -3.46
C PRO A 230 -3.91 10.89 -4.06
N ARG A 231 -4.31 10.96 -5.34
CA ARG A 231 -4.76 12.23 -5.96
C ARG A 231 -5.98 12.79 -5.24
N THR A 232 -6.97 11.94 -5.02
CA THR A 232 -8.11 12.25 -4.16
C THR A 232 -7.71 11.98 -2.72
N LYS A 233 -7.40 13.05 -1.98
CA LYS A 233 -6.98 12.96 -0.59
C LYS A 233 -8.05 12.29 0.27
N VAL A 234 -7.65 11.20 0.93
CA VAL A 234 -8.49 10.49 1.90
C VAL A 234 -8.00 10.82 3.31
N THR A 235 -8.85 11.45 4.10
CA THR A 235 -8.59 11.75 5.51
C THR A 235 -9.66 11.09 6.36
N ILE A 236 -9.25 10.30 7.35
CA ILE A 236 -10.13 9.76 8.39
C ILE A 236 -10.39 10.91 9.37
N THR A 237 -11.63 11.37 9.47
CA THR A 237 -12.03 12.47 10.37
C THR A 237 -12.51 11.95 11.71
N ALA A 238 -13.09 10.75 11.74
CA ALA A 238 -13.54 10.10 12.95
C ALA A 238 -13.52 8.58 12.82
N SER A 239 -13.34 7.89 13.94
CA SER A 239 -13.52 6.44 14.03
C SER A 239 -14.53 6.07 15.11
N LYS A 240 -15.36 5.06 14.85
CA LYS A 240 -16.37 4.54 15.77
C LYS A 240 -16.29 3.02 15.83
N VAL A 241 -16.17 2.49 17.04
CA VAL A 241 -16.28 1.04 17.32
C VAL A 241 -17.72 0.74 17.72
N GLY A 242 -18.33 -0.26 17.07
CA GLY A 242 -19.70 -0.69 17.36
C GLY A 242 -19.82 -1.73 18.46
#